data_AF-A0A1I0SLH2-F1
#
_entry.id   AF-A0A1I0SLH2-F1
#
_cell.length_a   1.000
_cell.length_b   1.000
_cell.length_c   1.000
_cell.angle_alpha   90.00
_cell.angle_beta   90.00
_cell.angle_gamma   90.00
#
_symmetry.space_group_name_H-M   'P 1'
#
loop_
_entity.id
_entity.type
_entity.pdbx_description
1 polymer ?
#
loop_
_entity_poly.entity_id
_entity_poly.type
_entity_poly.pdbx_seq_one_letter_code
_entity_poly.pdbx_strand_id
1 'polypeptide(L)'
;MTKLILKYWIIDLLAGFILYVAYIITIINSSASGNGLEATILYFADIVLDIGFSLLYLAAAVICSFTVLLNFIREIRNSSFFSWLSFSGAPVLLIGMFIASLSMDGYHYSKNVMTKLWIFALLYPCITTILYVRFRKQYRNSIAFPVMRVS
;
A
#
# COMPACT_ATOMS: atom_id res chain seq x y z
N MET A 1 14.14 18.61 -9.17
CA MET A 1 13.14 17.59 -9.53
C MET A 1 13.45 16.22 -8.94
N THR A 2 14.67 15.68 -9.08
CA THR A 2 15.08 14.39 -8.49
C THR A 2 14.83 14.28 -6.98
N LYS A 3 15.22 15.33 -6.23
CA LYS A 3 14.98 15.42 -4.78
C LYS A 3 13.49 15.35 -4.40
N LEU A 4 12.59 15.85 -5.26
CA LEU A 4 11.14 15.81 -5.02
C LEU A 4 10.63 14.37 -5.17
N ILE A 5 11.02 13.69 -6.25
CA ILE A 5 10.59 12.30 -6.51
C ILE A 5 11.09 11.37 -5.41
N LEU A 6 12.38 11.47 -5.05
CA LEU A 6 12.96 10.66 -3.96
C LEU A 6 12.29 10.93 -2.60
N LYS A 7 11.95 12.19 -2.30
CA LYS A 7 11.21 12.53 -1.08
C LYS A 7 9.87 11.81 -1.02
N TYR A 8 9.10 11.83 -2.10
CA TYR A 8 7.78 11.18 -2.12
C TYR A 8 7.87 9.66 -2.15
N TRP A 9 8.89 9.09 -2.79
CA TRP A 9 9.20 7.66 -2.72
C TRP A 9 9.50 7.21 -1.29
N ILE A 10 10.36 7.93 -0.56
CA ILE A 10 10.66 7.60 0.85
C ILE A 10 9.40 7.69 1.72
N ILE A 11 8.55 8.72 1.52
CA ILE A 11 7.31 8.85 2.29
C ILE A 11 6.33 7.72 1.96
N ASP A 12 6.25 7.30 0.70
CA ASP A 12 5.42 6.18 0.28
C ASP A 12 5.88 4.85 0.89
N LEU A 13 7.19 4.58 0.86
CA LEU A 13 7.81 3.42 1.50
C LEU A 13 7.54 3.42 3.01
N LEU A 14 7.69 4.57 3.66
CA LEU A 14 7.41 4.72 5.09
C LEU A 14 5.91 4.50 5.38
N ALA A 15 5.01 4.98 4.53
CA ALA A 15 3.57 4.73 4.69
C ALA A 15 3.23 3.25 4.60
N GLY A 16 3.81 2.54 3.62
CA GLY A 16 3.68 1.08 3.50
C GLY A 16 4.18 0.35 4.75
N PHE A 17 5.34 0.76 5.28
CA PHE A 17 5.89 0.19 6.51
C PHE A 17 5.01 0.48 7.75
N ILE A 18 4.49 1.69 7.89
CA ILE A 18 3.57 2.04 9.00
C ILE A 18 2.31 1.19 8.95
N LEU A 19 1.74 0.96 7.76
CA LEU A 19 0.57 0.11 7.58
C LEU A 19 0.88 -1.35 7.96
N TYR A 20 2.05 -1.86 7.60
CA TYR A 20 2.51 -3.19 8.00
C TYR A 20 2.62 -3.32 9.53
N VAL A 21 3.25 -2.36 10.20
CA VAL A 21 3.36 -2.36 11.67
C VAL A 21 1.99 -2.30 12.32
N ALA A 22 1.09 -1.44 11.80
CA ALA A 22 -0.27 -1.35 12.28
C ALA A 22 -1.04 -2.66 12.10
N TYR A 23 -0.86 -3.36 10.98
CA TYR A 23 -1.44 -4.69 10.76
C TYR A 23 -0.94 -5.71 11.80
N ILE A 24 0.37 -5.77 12.06
CA ILE A 24 0.94 -6.66 13.10
C ILE A 24 0.35 -6.38 14.48
N ILE A 25 0.19 -5.11 14.87
CA ILE A 25 -0.42 -4.76 16.16
C ILE A 25 -1.86 -5.30 16.24
N THR A 26 -2.62 -5.28 15.14
CA THR A 26 -3.98 -5.87 15.12
C THR A 26 -4.01 -7.40 15.20
N ILE A 27 -2.93 -8.08 14.85
CA ILE A 27 -2.78 -9.53 15.02
C ILE A 27 -2.43 -9.86 16.47
N ILE A 28 -1.46 -9.15 17.06
CA ILE A 28 -1.01 -9.39 18.44
C ILE A 28 -2.16 -9.15 19.45
N ASN A 29 -3.03 -8.18 19.16
CA ASN A 29 -4.18 -7.87 20.02
C ASN A 29 -5.37 -8.82 19.86
N SER A 30 -5.33 -9.80 18.93
CA SER A 30 -6.36 -10.85 18.89
C SER A 30 -6.03 -11.97 19.87
N SER A 31 -6.96 -12.25 20.79
CA SER A 31 -6.86 -13.36 21.75
C SER A 31 -7.52 -14.64 21.22
N ALA A 32 -7.03 -15.80 21.69
CA ALA A 32 -7.64 -17.10 21.42
C ALA A 32 -9.05 -17.17 22.03
N SER A 33 -10.04 -17.62 21.25
CA SER A 33 -11.45 -17.66 21.66
C SER A 33 -11.97 -19.07 22.00
N GLY A 34 -11.09 -20.00 22.41
CA GLY A 34 -11.50 -21.38 22.68
C GLY A 34 -10.66 -22.08 23.74
N ASN A 35 -11.29 -22.99 24.48
CA ASN A 35 -10.64 -23.85 25.46
C ASN A 35 -10.33 -25.21 24.80
N GLY A 36 -9.08 -25.66 24.84
CA GLY A 36 -8.68 -27.00 24.36
C GLY A 36 -7.40 -27.01 23.51
N LEU A 37 -6.89 -28.22 23.25
CA LEU A 37 -5.65 -28.46 22.49
C LEU A 37 -5.85 -28.16 21.00
N GLU A 38 -6.98 -28.53 20.41
CA GLU A 38 -7.36 -28.21 19.03
C GLU A 38 -7.46 -26.69 18.78
N ALA A 39 -8.12 -25.97 19.69
CA ALA A 39 -8.24 -24.51 19.63
C ALA A 39 -6.86 -23.82 19.70
N THR A 40 -5.93 -24.39 20.48
CA THR A 40 -4.56 -23.88 20.59
C THR A 40 -3.78 -24.10 19.29
N ILE A 41 -3.90 -25.27 18.66
CA ILE A 41 -3.24 -25.58 17.38
C ILE A 41 -3.78 -24.66 16.26
N LEU A 42 -5.10 -24.50 16.17
CA LEU A 42 -5.72 -23.61 15.18
C LEU A 42 -5.31 -22.14 15.39
N TYR A 43 -5.24 -21.68 16.64
CA TYR A 43 -4.78 -20.34 16.96
C TYR A 43 -3.31 -20.10 16.53
N PHE A 44 -2.42 -21.08 16.77
CA PHE A 44 -1.05 -21.00 16.28
C PHE A 44 -0.96 -20.98 14.75
N ALA A 45 -1.78 -21.79 14.06
CA ALA A 45 -1.85 -21.80 12.61
C ALA A 45 -2.33 -20.46 12.04
N ASP A 46 -3.36 -19.85 12.66
CA ASP A 46 -3.86 -18.52 12.30
C ASP A 46 -2.77 -17.45 12.47
N ILE A 47 -2.01 -17.46 13.57
CA ILE A 47 -0.90 -16.52 13.76
C ILE A 47 0.16 -16.67 12.67
N VAL A 48 0.56 -17.90 12.33
CA VAL A 48 1.57 -18.15 11.30
C VAL A 48 1.09 -17.65 9.93
N LEU A 49 -0.18 -17.90 9.60
CA LEU A 49 -0.79 -17.37 8.37
C LEU A 49 -0.84 -15.84 8.39
N ASP A 50 -1.27 -15.23 9.48
CA ASP A 50 -1.33 -13.77 9.66
C ASP A 50 0.04 -13.12 9.47
N ILE A 51 1.09 -13.70 10.05
CA ILE A 51 2.47 -13.24 9.86
C ILE A 51 2.89 -13.41 8.39
N GLY A 52 2.59 -14.56 7.77
CA GLY A 52 2.89 -14.81 6.35
C GLY A 52 2.25 -13.79 5.42
N PHE A 53 0.96 -13.51 5.62
CA PHE A 53 0.24 -12.49 4.85
C PHE A 53 0.75 -11.06 5.14
N SER A 54 1.15 -10.76 6.39
CA SER A 54 1.76 -9.46 6.72
C SER A 54 3.04 -9.21 5.92
N LEU A 55 3.89 -10.24 5.79
CA LEU A 55 5.12 -10.20 5.01
C LEU A 55 4.85 -10.04 3.52
N LEU A 56 3.86 -10.76 2.98
CA LEU A 56 3.42 -10.61 1.60
C LEU A 56 2.91 -9.19 1.32
N TYR A 57 2.12 -8.62 2.24
CA TYR A 57 1.66 -7.23 2.16
C TYR A 57 2.84 -6.25 2.14
N LEU A 58 3.82 -6.42 3.04
CA LEU A 58 5.01 -5.57 3.08
C LEU A 58 5.80 -5.66 1.77
N ALA A 59 6.03 -6.87 1.26
CA ALA A 59 6.73 -7.09 0.00
C ALA A 59 5.98 -6.40 -1.16
N ALA A 60 4.66 -6.56 -1.23
CA ALA A 60 3.82 -5.90 -2.22
C ALA A 60 3.90 -4.37 -2.13
N ALA A 61 3.84 -3.80 -0.92
CA ALA A 61 3.95 -2.36 -0.69
C ALA A 61 5.33 -1.83 -1.11
N VAL A 62 6.42 -2.55 -0.81
CA VAL A 62 7.77 -2.19 -1.25
C VAL A 62 7.87 -2.20 -2.78
N ILE A 63 7.38 -3.26 -3.43
CA ILE A 63 7.37 -3.37 -4.90
C ILE A 63 6.55 -2.23 -5.51
N CYS A 64 5.37 -1.94 -4.96
CA CYS A 64 4.54 -0.81 -5.39
C CYS A 64 5.26 0.53 -5.21
N SER A 65 5.99 0.72 -4.12
CA SER A 65 6.68 1.98 -3.89
C SER A 65 7.70 2.29 -4.99
N PHE A 66 8.37 1.28 -5.54
CA PHE A 66 9.28 1.49 -6.67
C PHE A 66 8.60 2.07 -7.92
N THR A 67 7.29 1.87 -8.11
CA THR A 67 6.60 2.49 -9.25
C THR A 67 6.57 4.00 -9.15
N VAL A 68 6.69 4.60 -7.95
CA VAL A 68 6.80 6.06 -7.78
C VAL A 68 8.02 6.62 -8.53
N LEU A 69 9.09 5.84 -8.64
CA LEU A 69 10.31 6.24 -9.36
C LEU A 69 10.10 6.40 -10.87
N LEU A 70 9.01 5.85 -11.44
CA LEU A 70 8.65 6.08 -12.85
C LEU A 70 8.44 7.57 -13.16
N ASN A 71 8.18 8.43 -12.15
CA ASN A 71 8.14 9.89 -12.33
C ASN A 71 9.50 10.53 -12.71
N PHE A 72 10.59 9.77 -12.71
CA PHE A 72 11.84 10.22 -13.35
C PHE A 72 11.66 10.42 -14.86
N ILE A 73 10.83 9.59 -15.49
CA ILE A 73 10.49 9.67 -16.92
C ILE A 73 9.60 10.90 -17.14
N ARG A 74 9.98 11.76 -18.09
CA ARG A 74 9.32 13.04 -18.33
C ARG A 74 7.89 12.88 -18.85
N GLU A 75 7.62 11.92 -19.74
CA GLU A 75 6.26 11.70 -20.26
C GLU A 75 5.30 11.26 -19.14
N ILE A 76 5.75 10.32 -18.29
CA ILE A 76 4.98 9.82 -17.15
C ILE A 76 4.68 10.96 -16.17
N ARG A 77 5.69 11.74 -15.79
CA ARG A 77 5.53 12.85 -14.85
C ARG A 77 4.61 13.96 -15.38
N ASN A 78 4.68 14.26 -16.67
CA ASN A 78 3.88 15.33 -17.25
C ASN A 78 2.41 14.92 -17.37
N SER A 79 2.14 13.65 -17.69
CA SER A 79 0.79 13.11 -17.71
C SER A 79 0.23 12.96 -16.29
N SER A 80 -0.93 13.56 -16.04
CA SER A 80 -1.60 13.42 -14.74
C SER A 80 -1.96 11.97 -14.46
N PHE A 81 -2.45 11.25 -15.46
CA PHE A 81 -2.90 9.87 -15.34
C PHE A 81 -1.73 8.91 -15.08
N PHE A 82 -0.67 8.96 -15.89
CA PHE A 82 0.48 8.07 -15.70
C PHE A 82 1.24 8.37 -14.40
N SER A 83 1.36 9.64 -14.01
CA SER A 83 1.92 10.02 -12.73
C SER A 83 1.06 9.50 -11.56
N TRP A 84 -0.27 9.53 -11.65
CA TRP A 84 -1.12 8.93 -10.61
C TRP A 84 -0.98 7.41 -10.56
N LEU A 85 -0.96 6.75 -11.73
CA LEU A 85 -0.79 5.31 -11.86
C LEU A 85 0.53 4.82 -11.25
N SER A 86 1.58 5.64 -11.34
CA SER A 86 2.87 5.34 -10.71
C SER A 86 2.85 5.39 -9.17
N PHE A 87 1.89 6.09 -8.56
CA PHE A 87 1.70 6.13 -7.11
C PHE A 87 0.69 5.09 -6.62
N SER A 88 -0.45 4.96 -7.30
CA SER A 88 -1.59 4.17 -6.81
C SER A 88 -1.99 3.02 -7.74
N GLY A 89 -1.50 3.00 -8.98
CA GLY A 89 -1.89 2.01 -9.98
C GLY A 89 -1.47 0.58 -9.66
N ALA A 90 -0.20 0.36 -9.27
CA ALA A 90 0.25 -0.97 -8.84
C ALA A 90 -0.50 -1.47 -7.59
N PRO A 91 -0.67 -0.65 -6.53
CA PRO A 91 -1.53 -1.01 -5.39
C PRO A 91 -2.96 -1.38 -5.79
N VAL A 92 -3.60 -0.57 -6.65
CA VAL A 92 -4.99 -0.79 -7.09
C VAL A 92 -5.12 -2.06 -7.94
N LEU A 93 -4.16 -2.34 -8.82
CA LEU A 93 -4.16 -3.56 -9.64
C LEU A 93 -3.96 -4.82 -8.79
N LEU A 94 -3.07 -4.78 -7.81
CA LEU A 94 -2.87 -5.88 -6.86
C LEU A 94 -4.14 -6.18 -6.07
N ILE A 95 -4.84 -5.14 -5.60
CA ILE A 95 -6.14 -5.29 -4.95
C ILE A 95 -7.15 -5.90 -5.92
N GLY A 96 -7.22 -5.42 -7.15
CA GLY A 96 -8.14 -5.96 -8.16
C GLY A 96 -7.93 -7.46 -8.44
N MET A 97 -6.67 -7.89 -8.56
CA MET A 97 -6.34 -9.31 -8.73
C MET A 97 -6.72 -10.14 -7.50
N PHE A 98 -6.48 -9.59 -6.30
CA PHE A 98 -6.85 -10.26 -5.05
C PHE A 98 -8.37 -10.41 -4.89
N ILE A 99 -9.14 -9.39 -5.28
CA ILE A 99 -10.61 -9.43 -5.32
C ILE A 99 -11.08 -10.52 -6.29
N ALA A 100 -10.48 -10.57 -7.49
CA ALA A 100 -10.83 -11.55 -8.50
C ALA A 100 -10.55 -12.99 -8.03
N SER A 101 -9.39 -13.23 -7.39
CA SER A 101 -9.06 -14.55 -6.83
C SER A 101 -10.02 -14.95 -5.70
N LEU A 102 -10.38 -14.01 -4.83
CA LEU A 102 -11.36 -14.23 -3.76
C LEU A 102 -12.77 -14.52 -4.26
N SER A 103 -13.12 -13.98 -5.44
CA SER A 103 -14.43 -14.21 -6.05
C SER A 103 -14.52 -15.57 -6.76
N MET A 104 -13.37 -16.14 -7.14
CA MET A 104 -13.27 -17.45 -7.79
C MET A 104 -13.22 -18.59 -6.77
N ASP A 105 -12.52 -18.41 -5.65
CA ASP A 105 -12.47 -19.36 -4.54
C ASP A 105 -13.59 -19.06 -3.53
N GLY A 106 -14.76 -19.67 -3.74
CA GLY A 106 -15.92 -19.54 -2.87
C GLY A 106 -15.61 -19.78 -1.39
N TYR A 107 -15.48 -18.70 -0.62
CA TYR A 107 -15.92 -18.55 0.76
C TYR A 107 -15.41 -19.54 1.83
N HIS A 108 -14.18 -20.05 1.73
CA HIS A 108 -13.59 -20.93 2.76
C HIS A 108 -12.54 -20.29 3.70
N TYR A 109 -12.33 -18.97 3.65
CA TYR A 109 -11.38 -18.31 4.55
C TYR A 109 -12.02 -17.76 5.82
N SER A 110 -11.34 -17.97 6.96
CA SER A 110 -11.79 -17.53 8.28
C SER A 110 -12.10 -16.02 8.28
N LYS A 111 -13.23 -15.66 8.89
CA LYS A 111 -13.82 -14.31 8.90
C LYS A 111 -12.89 -13.21 9.46
N ASN A 112 -11.78 -13.55 10.11
CA ASN A 112 -10.94 -12.59 10.83
C ASN A 112 -9.68 -12.15 10.06
N VAL A 113 -8.91 -13.06 9.47
CA VAL A 113 -7.63 -12.72 8.82
C VAL A 113 -7.85 -11.90 7.56
N MET A 114 -8.75 -12.38 6.69
CA MET A 114 -9.00 -11.77 5.40
C MET A 114 -9.55 -10.36 5.58
N THR A 115 -10.55 -10.19 6.44
CA THR A 115 -11.20 -8.88 6.71
C THR A 115 -10.22 -7.83 7.23
N LYS A 116 -9.24 -8.22 8.05
CA LYS A 116 -8.18 -7.29 8.51
C LYS A 116 -7.29 -6.87 7.33
N LEU A 117 -6.82 -7.81 6.50
CA LEU A 117 -6.01 -7.50 5.31
C LEU A 117 -6.74 -6.56 4.34
N TRP A 118 -8.05 -6.73 4.17
CA TRP A 118 -8.88 -5.86 3.33
C TRP A 118 -8.82 -4.39 3.74
N ILE A 119 -8.88 -4.10 5.04
CA ILE A 119 -8.84 -2.73 5.55
C ILE A 119 -7.51 -2.07 5.18
N PHE A 120 -6.40 -2.76 5.40
CA PHE A 120 -5.06 -2.23 5.09
C PHE A 120 -4.81 -2.15 3.58
N ALA A 121 -5.31 -3.11 2.82
CA ALA A 121 -5.25 -3.11 1.37
C ALA A 121 -6.00 -1.91 0.78
N LEU A 122 -7.18 -1.54 1.29
CA LEU A 122 -7.91 -0.34 0.85
C LEU A 122 -7.29 0.97 1.34
N LEU A 123 -6.69 0.97 2.51
CA LEU A 123 -6.10 2.17 3.11
C LEU A 123 -4.85 2.65 2.35
N TYR A 124 -4.05 1.71 1.81
CA TYR A 124 -2.82 2.04 1.10
C TYR A 124 -3.05 2.87 -0.19
N PRO A 125 -3.95 2.51 -1.14
CA PRO A 125 -4.32 3.34 -2.29
C PRO A 125 -4.81 4.74 -1.91
N CYS A 126 -5.54 4.87 -0.80
CA CYS A 126 -6.01 6.16 -0.31
C CYS A 126 -4.82 7.05 0.09
N ILE A 127 -3.87 6.48 0.85
CA ILE A 127 -2.66 7.21 1.26
C ILE A 127 -1.79 7.57 0.05
N THR A 128 -1.57 6.64 -0.87
CA THR A 128 -0.77 6.88 -2.10
C THR A 128 -1.42 7.92 -3.02
N THR A 129 -2.75 7.96 -3.09
CA THR A 129 -3.50 9.00 -3.82
C THR A 129 -3.33 10.38 -3.18
N ILE A 130 -3.39 10.48 -1.85
CA ILE A 130 -3.12 11.74 -1.13
C ILE A 130 -1.67 12.20 -1.38
N LEU A 131 -0.71 11.27 -1.36
CA LEU A 131 0.70 11.55 -1.67
C LEU A 131 0.86 12.08 -3.08
N TYR A 132 0.20 11.47 -4.07
CA TYR A 132 0.17 11.95 -5.44
C TYR A 132 -0.37 13.37 -5.56
N VAL A 133 -1.51 13.68 -4.92
CA VAL A 133 -2.10 15.02 -4.98
C VAL A 133 -1.13 16.06 -4.43
N ARG A 134 -0.47 15.76 -3.31
CA ARG A 134 0.55 16.63 -2.71
C ARG A 134 1.76 16.78 -3.64
N PHE A 135 2.25 15.69 -4.23
CA PHE A 135 3.35 15.70 -5.21
C PHE A 135 3.02 16.61 -6.40
N ARG A 136 1.83 16.49 -6.98
CA ARG A 136 1.39 17.33 -8.11
C ARG A 136 1.30 18.80 -7.76
N LYS A 137 0.83 19.14 -6.54
CA LYS A 137 0.79 20.53 -6.08
C LYS A 137 2.20 21.11 -5.98
N GLN A 138 3.15 20.39 -5.37
CA GLN A 138 4.54 20.84 -5.26
C GLN A 138 5.27 20.89 -6.61
N TYR A 139 4.99 19.94 -7.49
CA TYR A 139 5.52 19.90 -8.85
C TYR A 139 5.08 21.13 -9.65
N ARG A 140 3.78 21.46 -9.64
CA ARG A 140 3.25 22.65 -10.33
C ARG A 140 3.88 23.95 -9.80
N ASN A 141 3.98 24.10 -8.48
CA ASN A 141 4.64 25.26 -7.89
C ASN A 141 6.10 25.36 -8.35
N SER A 142 6.82 24.24 -8.37
CA SER A 142 8.22 24.19 -8.78
C SER A 142 8.44 24.55 -10.27
N ILE A 143 7.42 24.44 -11.12
CA ILE A 143 7.45 24.86 -12.53
C ILE A 143 6.96 26.31 -12.71
N ALA A 144 6.02 26.78 -11.89
CA ALA A 144 5.48 28.14 -11.97
C ALA A 144 6.46 29.20 -11.45
N PHE A 145 7.23 28.90 -10.40
CA PHE A 145 8.20 29.84 -9.81
C PHE A 145 9.40 30.25 -10.70
N PRO A 146 9.99 29.42 -11.57
CA PRO A 146 11.06 29.89 -12.45
C PRO A 146 10.60 30.90 -13.53
N VAL A 147 9.31 30.96 -13.87
CA VAL A 147 8.80 31.88 -14.91
C VAL A 147 8.68 33.32 -14.40
N MET A 148 8.47 33.53 -13.10
CA MET A 148 8.30 34.88 -12.51
C MET A 148 9.63 35.58 -12.14
N ARG A 149 10.80 34.98 -12.40
CA ARG A 149 12.11 35.61 -12.15
C ARG A 149 12.79 36.16 -13.40
N VAL A 150 12.11 36.17 -14.54
CA VAL A 150 12.62 36.75 -15.79
C VAL A 150 11.65 37.84 -16.24
N SER A 151 11.74 38.98 -15.59
CA SER A 151 11.17 40.26 -16.06
C SER A 151 11.99 41.40 -15.48
#